data_AF-A0A354NV67-F1
#
_entry.id   AF-A0A354NV67-F1
#
_cell.length_a   1.000
_cell.length_b   1.000
_cell.length_c   1.000
_cell.angle_alpha   90.00
_cell.angle_beta   90.00
_cell.angle_gamma   90.00
#
_symmetry.space_group_name_H-M   'P 1'
#
loop_
_entity.id
_entity.type
_entity.pdbx_description
1 polymer ?
#
loop_
_entity_poly.entity_id
_entity_poly.type
_entity_poly.pdbx_seq_one_letter_code
_entity_poly.pdbx_strand_id
1 'polypeptide(L)' 'MADVTLEQLEALKDIPTPAIANAIETFNIIPRNKGFMGPDISAIFPDMGNMIGHAVTGVIRADAPPSAHMNVSRVEWVDE' A
#
# COMPACT_ATOMS: atom_id res chain seq x y z
N MET A 1 -18.06 -0.99 -0.13
CA MET A 1 -16.96 -1.98 -0.07
C MET A 1 -17.58 -3.29 0.39
N ALA A 2 -17.17 -4.42 -0.20
CA ALA A 2 -17.55 -5.70 0.38
C ALA A 2 -16.86 -5.81 1.75
N ASP A 3 -17.59 -6.18 2.79
CA ASP A 3 -17.00 -6.47 4.09
C ASP A 3 -16.24 -7.79 3.97
N VAL A 4 -14.91 -7.71 4.02
CA VAL A 4 -14.01 -8.87 3.99
C VAL A 4 -13.69 -9.24 5.43
N THR A 5 -13.85 -10.51 5.80
CA THR A 5 -13.49 -10.95 7.15
C THR A 5 -11.97 -10.94 7.32
N LEU A 6 -11.49 -10.85 8.56
CA LEU A 6 -10.06 -10.96 8.84
C LEU A 6 -9.48 -12.28 8.32
N GLU A 7 -10.22 -13.37 8.45
CA GLU A 7 -9.82 -14.69 7.95
C GLU A 7 -9.67 -14.71 6.42
N GLN A 8 -10.62 -14.11 5.69
CA GLN A 8 -10.51 -13.98 4.24
C GLN A 8 -9.32 -13.11 3.83
N LEU A 9 -9.05 -12.04 4.58
CA LEU A 9 -7.93 -11.16 4.33
C LEU A 9 -6.59 -11.88 4.55
N GLU A 10 -6.42 -12.57 5.68
CA GLU A 10 -5.22 -13.35 5.98
C GLU A 10 -5.01 -14.49 4.97
N ALA A 11 -6.07 -15.14 4.49
CA ALA A 11 -5.96 -16.17 3.45
C ALA A 11 -5.34 -15.65 2.13
N LEU A 12 -5.47 -14.35 1.83
CA LEU A 12 -4.84 -13.75 0.64
C LEU A 12 -3.33 -13.57 0.81
N LYS A 13 -2.82 -13.51 2.04
CA LYS A 13 -1.39 -13.28 2.35
C LYS A 13 -0.49 -14.41 1.82
N ASP A 14 -1.02 -15.62 1.80
CA ASP A 14 -0.32 -16.82 1.34
C ASP A 14 -0.33 -16.98 -0.20
N ILE A 15 -1.13 -16.17 -0.90
CA ILE A 15 -1.20 -16.17 -2.35
C ILE A 15 -0.10 -15.25 -2.90
N PRO A 16 0.76 -15.72 -3.82
CA PRO A 16 1.75 -14.87 -4.44
C PRO A 16 1.12 -13.64 -5.13
N THR A 17 1.69 -12.46 -4.95
CA THR A 17 1.25 -11.21 -5.61
C THR A 17 0.99 -11.36 -7.11
N PRO A 18 1.83 -12.03 -7.94
CA PRO A 18 1.51 -12.22 -9.36
C PRO A 18 0.25 -13.05 -9.61
N ALA A 19 -0.09 -14.00 -8.73
CA ALA A 19 -1.32 -14.78 -8.86
C ALA A 19 -2.57 -13.93 -8.55
N ILE A 20 -2.48 -13.02 -7.56
CA ILE A 20 -3.53 -12.04 -7.27
C ILE A 20 -3.72 -11.08 -8.46
N ALA A 21 -2.64 -10.57 -9.04
CA ALA A 21 -2.70 -9.72 -10.23
C ALA A 21 -3.37 -10.43 -11.42
N ASN A 22 -2.97 -11.67 -11.70
CA ASN A 22 -3.58 -12.49 -12.75
C ASN A 22 -5.09 -12.69 -12.54
N ALA A 23 -5.53 -12.89 -11.29
CA ALA A 23 -6.96 -13.02 -10.98
C ALA A 23 -7.71 -11.72 -11.30
N ILE A 24 -7.20 -10.57 -10.84
CA ILE A 24 -7.78 -9.25 -11.11
C ILE A 24 -7.90 -8.99 -12.63
N GLU A 25 -6.87 -9.33 -13.40
CA GLU A 25 -6.85 -9.21 -14.86
C GLU A 25 -7.84 -10.16 -15.53
N THR A 26 -7.91 -11.41 -15.08
CA THR A 26 -8.78 -12.45 -15.64
C THR A 26 -10.26 -12.12 -15.42
N PHE A 27 -10.60 -11.56 -14.26
CA PHE A 27 -11.96 -11.11 -13.95
C PHE A 27 -12.30 -9.73 -14.53
N ASN A 28 -11.38 -9.08 -15.26
CA ASN A 28 -11.55 -7.74 -15.85
C ASN A 28 -12.02 -6.67 -14.84
N ILE A 29 -11.51 -6.72 -13.60
CA ILE A 29 -11.89 -5.76 -12.55
C ILE A 29 -11.28 -4.38 -12.82
N ILE A 30 -10.04 -4.32 -13.32
CA ILE A 30 -9.35 -3.09 -13.73
C ILE A 30 -8.62 -3.27 -15.08
N PRO A 31 -8.29 -2.19 -15.81
CA PRO A 31 -7.46 -2.27 -17.01
C PRO A 31 -6.09 -2.91 -16.73
N ARG A 32 -5.59 -3.73 -17.66
CA ARG A 32 -4.32 -4.48 -17.54
C ARG A 32 -3.07 -3.61 -17.41
N ASN A 33 -3.18 -2.31 -17.67
CA ASN A 33 -2.10 -1.34 -17.54
C ASN A 33 -2.23 -0.49 -16.25
N LYS A 34 -3.01 -0.93 -15.27
CA LYS A 34 -3.23 -0.27 -13.98
C LYS A 34 -3.06 -1.27 -12.84
N GLY A 35 -2.87 -0.76 -11.62
CA GLY A 35 -2.84 -1.57 -10.41
C GLY A 35 -1.53 -2.30 -10.13
N PHE A 36 -0.45 -1.99 -10.86
CA PHE A 36 0.89 -2.51 -10.59
C PHE A 36 1.82 -1.41 -10.07
N MET A 37 2.82 -1.80 -9.26
CA MET A 37 3.93 -0.93 -8.88
C MET A 37 5.09 -1.11 -9.85
N GLY A 38 5.76 0.00 -10.19
CA GLY A 38 6.98 -0.04 -11.01
C GLY A 38 8.18 -0.64 -10.25
N PRO A 39 9.28 -0.97 -10.94
CA PRO A 39 10.47 -1.56 -10.36
C PRO A 39 11.19 -0.65 -9.35
N ASP A 40 10.88 0.65 -9.36
CA ASP A 40 11.42 1.63 -8.41
C ASP A 40 10.92 1.40 -6.97
N ILE A 41 9.90 0.57 -6.79
CA ILE A 41 9.35 0.20 -5.48
C ILE A 41 9.72 -1.26 -5.19
N SER A 42 10.53 -1.45 -4.15
CA SER A 42 10.95 -2.78 -3.67
C SER A 42 10.79 -2.90 -2.16
N ALA A 43 10.61 -4.14 -1.67
CA ALA A 43 10.58 -4.39 -0.24
C ALA A 43 11.94 -4.09 0.41
N ILE A 44 11.96 -3.19 1.39
CA ILE A 44 13.16 -2.85 2.16
C ILE A 44 13.48 -3.96 3.18
N PHE A 45 12.46 -4.67 3.67
CA PHE A 45 12.57 -5.77 4.63
C PHE A 45 11.93 -7.05 4.06
N PRO A 46 12.57 -7.72 3.08
CA PRO A 46 11.99 -8.88 2.40
C PRO A 46 11.74 -10.06 3.36
N ASP A 47 12.51 -10.18 4.44
CA ASP A 47 12.41 -11.28 5.40
C ASP A 47 11.20 -11.19 6.35
N MET A 48 10.48 -10.06 6.37
CA MET A 48 9.25 -9.91 7.15
C MET A 48 8.05 -10.63 6.53
N GLY A 49 8.23 -11.22 5.35
CA GLY A 49 7.19 -11.93 4.62
C GLY A 49 6.18 -11.02 3.94
N ASN A 50 5.13 -11.64 3.39
CA ASN A 50 4.09 -10.92 2.65
C ASN A 50 3.21 -10.09 3.60
N MET A 51 2.73 -8.95 3.11
CA MET A 51 1.78 -8.09 3.84
C MET A 51 0.43 -8.06 3.11
N ILE A 52 -0.66 -8.02 3.88
CA ILE A 52 -2.03 -7.84 3.37
C ILE A 52 -2.77 -6.82 4.25
N GLY A 53 -3.65 -6.02 3.64
CA GLY A 53 -4.35 -4.97 4.39
C GLY A 53 -5.21 -4.08 3.50
N HIS A 54 -5.92 -3.15 4.14
CA HIS A 54 -6.66 -2.10 3.44
C HIS A 54 -5.73 -0.95 3.05
N ALA A 55 -5.88 -0.45 1.82
CA ALA A 55 -5.12 0.70 1.36
C ALA A 55 -5.58 1.98 2.07
N VAL A 56 -4.64 2.67 2.72
CA VAL A 56 -4.81 4.02 3.27
C VAL A 56 -3.82 4.93 2.57
N THR A 57 -4.31 5.86 1.75
CA THR A 57 -3.46 6.72 0.93
C THR A 57 -3.00 7.95 1.70
N GLY A 58 -1.70 8.25 1.68
CA GLY A 58 -1.11 9.45 2.25
C GLY A 58 -0.22 10.19 1.25
N VAL A 59 -0.07 11.50 1.45
CA VAL A 59 0.84 12.34 0.65
C VAL A 59 1.83 12.99 1.61
N ILE A 60 3.12 12.84 1.32
CA ILE A 60 4.21 13.42 2.11
C ILE A 60 4.96 14.43 1.23
N ARG A 61 5.26 15.58 1.80
CA ARG A 61 6.04 16.64 1.16
C ARG A 61 7.03 17.22 2.17
N ALA A 62 8.32 17.26 1.81
CA ALA A 62 9.40 17.76 2.66
C ALA A 62 10.17 18.94 2.04
N ASP A 63 9.92 19.26 0.77
CA ASP A 63 10.60 20.29 -0.02
C ASP A 63 9.92 21.67 0.05
N ALA A 64 8.86 21.84 0.86
CA ALA A 64 8.13 23.10 1.00
C ALA A 64 7.65 23.34 2.44
N PRO A 65 7.39 24.61 2.82
CA PRO A 65 6.76 24.95 4.09
C PRO A 65 5.41 24.24 4.28
N PRO A 66 4.95 24.07 5.53
CA PRO A 66 3.65 23.46 5.82
C PRO A 66 2.51 24.14 5.07
N SER A 67 1.65 23.34 4.44
CA SER A 67 0.43 23.82 3.79
C SER A 67 -0.78 23.62 4.72
N ALA A 68 -1.92 24.25 4.41
CA ALA A 68 -3.17 24.05 5.14
C ALA A 68 -3.67 22.58 5.13
N HIS A 69 -3.16 21.73 4.22
CA HIS A 69 -3.48 20.30 4.16
C HIS A 69 -2.53 19.44 5.02
N MET A 70 -1.61 20.06 5.77
CA MET A 70 -0.71 19.38 6.68
C MET A 70 -1.39 19.28 8.05
N ASN A 71 -2.18 18.22 8.25
CA ASN A 71 -2.99 18.00 9.47
C ASN A 71 -2.20 17.41 10.64
N VAL A 72 -0.88 17.27 10.51
CA VAL A 72 0.02 16.77 11.57
C VAL A 72 1.00 17.86 11.93
N SER A 73 1.03 18.24 13.20
CA SER A 73 2.04 19.18 13.69
C SER A 73 3.41 18.55 13.48
N ARG A 74 4.34 19.32 12.90
CA ARG A 74 5.74 18.90 12.82
C ARG A 74 6.20 18.61 14.25
N VAL A 75 6.60 17.37 14.53
CA VAL A 75 7.32 17.09 15.77
C VAL A 75 8.56 17.97 15.77
N GLU A 76 8.70 18.84 16.78
CA GLU A 76 10.00 19.43 17.07
C GLU A 76 10.90 18.24 17.38
N TRP A 77 11.83 17.95 16.48
CA TRP A 77 12.87 16.97 16.76
C TRP A 77 13.55 17.45 18.03
N VAL A 78 13.51 16.62 19.07
CA VAL A 78 14.17 16.89 20.34
C VAL A 78 15.67 16.89 20.02
N ASP A 79 16.25 18.08 19.95
CA ASP A 79 17.67 18.25 20.18
C ASP A 79 17.90 17.99 21.68
N GLU A 80 18.14 16.72 22.04
CA GLU A 80 18.92 16.25 23.19
C GLU A 80 19.13 14.72 23.15
#